data_AF-A0A818MVQ8-F1
#
_entry.id   AF-A0A818MVQ8-F1
#
_cell.length_a   1.000
_cell.length_b   1.000
_cell.length_c   1.000
_cell.angle_alpha   90.00
_cell.angle_beta   90.00
_cell.angle_gamma   90.00
#
_symmetry.space_group_name_H-M   'P 1'
#
loop_
_entity.id
_entity.type
_entity.pdbx_description
1 polymer ?
#
loop_
_entity_poly.entity_id
_entity_poly.type
_entity_poly.pdbx_seq_one_letter_code
_entity_poly.pdbx_strand_id
1 'polypeptide(L)'
;PYVRIHALSNAPCYRSASTLLMNISQYSYTKKTWKKEVFEQLFDIGFFQVDLLALNSWKIIIGNMIKDEKPTSFRDVMNRINAVQTGLLVSKEQEYEQRSVLIKRFAFIIYATEKDQCNRYLPDILECIADLLKLPQVPIVYTQIFLLFRALLIRISNKNLISFWPILMAELIQILLQLEQDLLFDIEGDI
;
A
#
# COMPACT_ATOMS: atom_id res chain seq x y z
N PRO A 1 18.76 13.10 9.23
CA PRO A 1 19.85 12.71 8.30
C PRO A 1 19.87 11.21 7.97
N TYR A 2 19.97 10.33 8.97
CA TYR A 2 20.19 8.90 8.76
C TYR A 2 18.99 8.11 8.20
N VAL A 3 17.78 8.62 8.38
CA VAL A 3 16.54 8.02 7.84
C VAL A 3 16.23 8.52 6.43
N ARG A 4 16.92 9.56 5.95
CA ARG A 4 16.67 10.20 4.65
C ARG A 4 17.64 9.75 3.54
N ILE A 5 18.72 9.05 3.88
CA ILE A 5 19.77 8.67 2.92
C ILE A 5 19.79 7.16 2.77
N HIS A 6 19.32 6.69 1.61
CA HIS A 6 19.31 5.29 1.21
C HIS A 6 20.60 4.97 0.44
N ALA A 7 21.69 4.72 1.17
CA ALA A 7 22.96 4.21 0.62
C ALA A 7 23.29 2.86 1.28
N LEU A 8 23.84 1.90 0.51
CA LEU A 8 24.20 0.57 1.03
C LEU A 8 25.12 0.63 2.27
N SER A 9 26.01 1.62 2.32
CA SER A 9 26.90 1.89 3.47
C SER A 9 26.18 2.41 4.72
N ASN A 10 24.98 2.99 4.57
CA ASN A 10 24.19 3.57 5.66
C ASN A 10 23.12 2.61 6.20
N ALA A 11 22.99 1.40 5.64
CA ALA A 11 21.98 0.42 6.04
C ALA A 11 22.03 0.08 7.56
N PRO A 12 23.20 -0.12 8.20
CA PRO A 12 23.25 -0.36 9.65
C PRO A 12 22.71 0.81 10.48
N CYS A 13 23.09 2.05 10.12
CA CYS A 13 22.61 3.25 10.81
C CYS A 13 21.10 3.47 10.61
N TYR A 14 20.59 3.20 9.40
CA TYR A 14 19.15 3.25 9.11
C TYR A 14 18.38 2.26 9.96
N ARG A 15 18.87 1.02 10.10
CA ARG A 15 18.28 0.00 10.99
C ARG A 15 18.25 0.47 12.44
N SER A 16 19.39 0.89 12.99
CA SER A 16 19.48 1.37 14.37
C SER A 16 18.54 2.55 14.63
N ALA A 17 18.47 3.51 13.70
CA ALA A 17 17.54 4.64 13.80
C ALA A 17 16.07 4.20 13.73
N SER A 18 15.74 3.25 12.84
CA SER A 18 14.38 2.69 12.71
C SER A 18 13.99 1.92 13.97
N THR A 19 14.90 1.17 14.58
CA THR A 19 14.66 0.47 15.85
C THR A 19 14.46 1.44 17.01
N LEU A 20 15.27 2.50 17.11
CA LEU A 20 15.08 3.53 18.11
C LEU A 20 13.71 4.21 17.98
N LEU A 21 13.34 4.61 16.75
CA LEU A 21 12.04 5.22 16.48
C LEU A 21 10.88 4.26 16.78
N MET A 22 11.04 2.97 16.46
CA MET A 22 10.07 1.94 16.83
C MET A 22 9.87 1.90 18.35
N ASN A 23 10.93 1.88 19.16
CA ASN A 23 10.82 1.89 20.62
C ASN A 23 10.14 3.17 21.14
N ILE A 24 10.50 4.33 20.59
CA ILE A 24 9.86 5.61 20.94
C ILE A 24 8.37 5.61 20.58
N SER A 25 8.01 5.04 19.42
CA SER A 25 6.64 5.06 18.88
C SER A 25 5.62 4.32 19.75
N GLN A 26 6.08 3.42 20.63
CA GLN A 26 5.21 2.70 21.58
C GLN A 26 4.56 3.63 22.61
N TYR A 27 5.15 4.80 22.84
CA TYR A 27 4.67 5.77 23.80
C TYR A 27 3.75 6.81 23.15
N SER A 28 2.45 6.72 23.37
CA SER A 28 1.44 7.59 22.72
C SER A 28 1.70 9.10 22.89
N TYR A 29 2.29 9.54 24.01
CA TYR A 29 2.60 10.95 24.26
C TYR A 29 3.70 11.50 23.34
N THR A 30 4.56 10.64 22.79
CA THR A 30 5.65 11.05 21.87
C THR A 30 5.16 11.27 20.44
N LYS A 31 3.99 10.72 20.09
CA LYS A 31 3.45 10.64 18.72
C LYS A 31 3.47 11.96 17.98
N LYS A 32 3.09 13.05 18.65
CA LYS A 32 3.06 14.40 18.06
C LYS A 32 4.42 14.89 17.54
N THR A 33 5.52 14.34 18.05
CA THR A 33 6.88 14.77 17.74
C THR A 33 7.48 14.09 16.50
N TRP A 34 6.92 12.96 16.07
CA TRP A 34 7.50 12.15 14.99
C TRP A 34 6.52 11.76 13.89
N LYS A 35 5.21 11.84 14.14
CA LYS A 35 4.19 11.36 13.21
C LYS A 35 4.31 12.01 11.83
N LYS A 36 4.49 13.33 11.79
CA LYS A 36 4.54 14.08 10.53
C LYS A 36 5.71 13.61 9.68
N GLU A 37 6.87 13.47 10.29
CA GLU A 37 8.11 13.03 9.66
C GLU A 37 8.01 11.57 9.20
N VAL A 38 7.39 10.71 9.98
CA VAL A 38 7.10 9.31 9.60
C VAL A 38 6.17 9.25 8.40
N PHE A 39 5.11 10.06 8.41
CA PHE A 39 4.17 10.12 7.28
C PHE A 39 4.88 10.65 6.03
N GLU A 40 5.66 11.72 6.13
CA GLU A 40 6.47 12.23 5.01
C GLU A 40 7.44 11.16 4.48
N GLN A 41 8.14 10.44 5.37
CA GLN A 41 9.07 9.38 4.99
C GLN A 41 8.37 8.21 4.28
N LEU A 42 7.14 7.85 4.66
CA LEU A 42 6.35 6.82 3.98
C LEU A 42 6.11 7.16 2.49
N PHE A 43 6.03 8.45 2.16
CA PHE A 43 5.86 8.94 0.79
C PHE A 43 7.17 9.27 0.07
N ASP A 44 8.32 9.02 0.70
CA ASP A 44 9.62 9.12 0.04
C ASP A 44 9.76 8.05 -1.07
N ILE A 45 10.40 8.41 -2.18
CA ILE A 45 10.57 7.53 -3.35
C ILE A 45 11.40 6.29 -2.96
N GLY A 46 12.37 6.45 -2.05
CA GLY A 46 13.25 5.40 -1.55
C GLY A 46 12.68 4.61 -0.38
N PHE A 47 11.43 4.85 0.06
CA PHE A 47 10.90 4.24 1.29
C PHE A 47 11.04 2.71 1.33
N PHE A 48 10.74 2.02 0.22
CA PHE A 48 10.84 0.57 0.12
C PHE A 48 12.24 0.07 -0.31
N GLN A 49 13.21 0.96 -0.52
CA GLN A 49 14.61 0.64 -0.83
C GLN A 49 15.40 0.46 0.47
N VAL A 50 14.91 -0.43 1.34
CA VAL A 50 15.48 -0.72 2.66
C VAL A 50 15.38 -2.22 2.90
N ASP A 51 16.16 -2.72 3.84
CA ASP A 51 16.16 -4.15 4.14
C ASP A 51 14.96 -4.58 5.01
N LEU A 52 14.68 -5.88 5.04
CA LEU A 52 13.50 -6.43 5.69
C LEU A 52 13.46 -6.16 7.21
N LEU A 53 14.61 -6.12 7.89
CA LEU A 53 14.67 -5.85 9.33
C LEU A 53 14.21 -4.41 9.63
N ALA A 54 14.62 -3.45 8.81
CA ALA A 54 14.14 -2.09 8.93
C ALA A 54 12.63 -2.00 8.60
N LEU A 55 12.15 -2.66 7.54
CA LEU A 55 10.72 -2.69 7.22
C LEU A 55 9.85 -3.26 8.35
N ASN A 56 10.34 -4.27 9.07
CA ASN A 56 9.65 -4.80 10.25
C ASN A 56 9.51 -3.74 11.37
N SER A 57 10.55 -2.91 11.56
CA SER A 57 10.49 -1.77 12.48
C SER A 57 9.46 -0.74 11.99
N TRP A 58 9.46 -0.42 10.69
CA TRP A 58 8.51 0.50 10.08
C TRP A 58 7.06 0.03 10.13
N LYS A 59 6.82 -1.27 10.00
CA LYS A 59 5.47 -1.84 10.20
C LYS A 59 4.92 -1.48 11.59
N ILE A 60 5.75 -1.60 12.63
CA ILE A 60 5.34 -1.26 14.01
C ILE A 60 5.15 0.26 14.16
N ILE A 61 6.06 1.07 13.62
CA ILE A 61 5.97 2.54 13.65
C ILE A 61 4.69 3.03 12.99
N ILE A 62 4.38 2.53 11.78
CA ILE A 62 3.16 2.89 11.03
C ILE A 62 1.91 2.40 11.75
N GLY A 63 1.93 1.18 12.33
CA GLY A 63 0.83 0.70 13.16
C GLY A 63 0.55 1.63 14.34
N ASN A 64 1.60 2.03 15.07
CA ASN A 64 1.48 2.97 16.19
C ASN A 64 1.05 4.38 15.75
N MET A 65 1.45 4.81 14.54
CA MET A 65 1.03 6.08 13.95
C MET A 65 -0.48 6.12 13.72
N ILE A 66 -1.06 5.02 13.25
CA ILE A 66 -2.49 4.91 12.92
C ILE A 66 -3.34 4.64 14.18
N LYS A 67 -2.74 4.03 15.21
CA LYS A 67 -3.42 3.74 16.47
C LYS A 67 -4.03 5.01 17.07
N ASP A 68 -5.27 4.92 17.52
CA ASP A 68 -6.05 6.01 18.15
C ASP A 68 -6.24 7.27 17.28
N GLU A 69 -5.99 7.19 15.98
CA GLU A 69 -6.14 8.34 15.08
C GLU A 69 -7.50 8.44 14.40
N LYS A 70 -7.85 9.68 14.10
CA LYS A 70 -8.98 10.06 13.26
C LYS A 70 -8.80 9.52 11.82
N PRO A 71 -9.87 9.51 11.00
CA PRO A 71 -9.90 8.93 9.64
C PRO A 71 -8.87 9.45 8.63
N THR A 72 -8.09 10.46 9.00
CA THR A 72 -7.28 11.29 8.11
C THR A 72 -6.19 10.50 7.40
N SER A 73 -5.47 9.60 8.09
CA SER A 73 -4.34 8.88 7.48
C SER A 73 -4.73 7.94 6.33
N PHE A 74 -5.88 7.26 6.40
CA PHE A 74 -6.38 6.42 5.29
C PHE A 74 -6.92 7.28 4.16
N ARG A 75 -7.75 8.28 4.50
CA ARG A 75 -8.37 9.17 3.52
C ARG A 75 -7.34 10.00 2.75
N ASP A 76 -6.28 10.45 3.40
CA ASP A 76 -5.20 11.21 2.76
C ASP A 76 -4.52 10.37 1.66
N VAL A 77 -4.31 9.07 1.90
CA VAL A 77 -3.70 8.18 0.90
C VAL A 77 -4.68 7.91 -0.25
N MET A 78 -5.94 7.61 0.04
CA MET A 78 -6.98 7.42 -0.99
C MET A 78 -7.17 8.67 -1.85
N ASN A 79 -7.19 9.86 -1.23
CA ASN A 79 -7.26 11.14 -1.94
C ASN A 79 -6.05 11.35 -2.86
N ARG A 80 -4.84 10.99 -2.41
CA ARG A 80 -3.63 11.05 -3.25
C ARG A 80 -3.71 10.08 -4.42
N ILE A 81 -4.24 8.87 -4.23
CA ILE A 81 -4.45 7.89 -5.30
C ILE A 81 -5.39 8.47 -6.36
N ASN A 82 -6.50 9.08 -5.93
CA ASN A 82 -7.50 9.65 -6.83
C ASN A 82 -6.98 10.91 -7.55
N ALA A 83 -6.10 11.69 -6.90
CA ALA A 83 -5.54 12.92 -7.47
C ALA A 83 -4.54 12.71 -8.61
N VAL A 84 -4.04 11.49 -8.85
CA VAL A 84 -3.02 11.21 -9.90
C VAL A 84 -3.50 11.59 -11.32
N GLN A 85 -4.81 11.78 -11.52
CA GLN A 85 -5.43 12.08 -12.82
C GLN A 85 -5.33 13.55 -13.27
N THR A 86 -4.67 14.43 -12.52
CA THR A 86 -4.86 15.89 -12.64
C THR A 86 -3.77 16.66 -13.40
N GLY A 87 -2.80 15.99 -14.03
CA GLY A 87 -1.69 16.66 -14.71
C GLY A 87 -1.84 16.76 -16.23
N LEU A 88 -2.10 17.96 -16.77
CA LEU A 88 -2.12 18.24 -18.22
C LEU A 88 -0.79 17.97 -18.97
N LEU A 89 0.28 17.59 -18.26
CA LEU A 89 1.65 17.45 -18.78
C LEU A 89 2.30 16.09 -18.48
N VAL A 90 1.56 15.12 -17.93
CA VAL A 90 2.08 13.81 -17.51
C VAL A 90 1.61 12.72 -18.47
N SER A 91 2.49 11.77 -18.82
CA SER A 91 2.08 10.65 -19.68
C SER A 91 1.20 9.65 -18.90
N LYS A 92 0.31 8.92 -19.60
CA LYS A 92 -0.50 7.86 -18.99
C LYS A 92 0.35 6.81 -18.26
N GLU A 93 1.51 6.48 -18.83
CA GLU A 93 2.44 5.54 -18.22
C GLU A 93 2.97 6.03 -16.86
N GLN A 94 3.38 7.31 -16.79
CA GLN A 94 3.80 7.92 -15.53
C GLN A 94 2.66 7.99 -14.51
N GLU A 95 1.42 8.23 -14.95
CA GLU A 95 0.25 8.17 -14.06
C GLU A 95 0.06 6.76 -13.47
N TYR A 96 0.21 5.71 -14.28
CA TYR A 96 0.11 4.33 -13.80
C TYR A 96 1.22 3.98 -12.82
N GLU A 97 2.46 4.42 -13.08
CA GLU A 97 3.58 4.25 -12.15
C GLU A 97 3.32 4.95 -10.82
N GLN A 98 2.96 6.24 -10.84
CA GLN A 98 2.66 7.00 -9.62
C GLN A 98 1.54 6.37 -8.81
N ARG A 99 0.46 5.94 -9.50
CA ARG A 99 -0.66 5.25 -8.87
C ARG A 99 -0.24 3.93 -8.24
N SER A 100 0.55 3.12 -8.95
CA SER A 100 1.03 1.84 -8.43
C SER A 100 1.81 2.01 -7.12
N VAL A 101 2.70 3.02 -7.04
CA VAL A 101 3.49 3.31 -5.84
C VAL A 101 2.59 3.73 -4.68
N LEU A 102 1.55 4.54 -4.93
CA LEU A 102 0.60 4.94 -3.91
C LEU A 102 -0.26 3.76 -3.40
N ILE A 103 -0.72 2.87 -4.28
CA ILE A 103 -1.45 1.66 -3.90
C ILE A 103 -0.56 0.74 -3.05
N LYS A 104 0.71 0.57 -3.41
CA LYS A 104 1.68 -0.20 -2.62
C LYS A 104 1.84 0.36 -1.20
N ARG A 105 1.96 1.68 -1.06
CA ARG A 105 2.02 2.36 0.24
C ARG A 105 0.73 2.14 1.03
N PHE A 106 -0.42 2.23 0.38
CA PHE A 106 -1.71 1.98 1.01
C PHE A 106 -1.84 0.55 1.52
N ALA A 107 -1.43 -0.44 0.72
CA ALA A 107 -1.38 -1.83 1.13
C ALA A 107 -0.47 -2.04 2.36
N PHE A 108 0.68 -1.35 2.41
CA PHE A 108 1.58 -1.41 3.56
C PHE A 108 0.97 -0.77 4.82
N ILE A 109 0.26 0.35 4.69
CA ILE A 109 -0.49 0.99 5.79
C ILE A 109 -1.49 0.00 6.37
N ILE A 110 -2.36 -0.60 5.53
CA ILE A 110 -3.33 -1.61 5.97
C ILE A 110 -2.62 -2.79 6.61
N TYR A 111 -1.56 -3.31 5.98
CA TYR A 111 -0.78 -4.40 6.54
C TYR A 111 -0.12 -4.05 7.88
N ALA A 112 0.17 -2.78 8.17
CA ALA A 112 0.77 -2.36 9.43
C ALA A 112 -0.23 -2.26 10.60
N THR A 113 -1.53 -2.19 10.32
CA THR A 113 -2.55 -2.04 11.37
C THR A 113 -2.74 -3.28 12.21
N GLU A 114 -3.37 -3.11 13.37
CA GLU A 114 -3.92 -4.23 14.13
C GLU A 114 -5.07 -4.90 13.36
N LYS A 115 -5.39 -6.15 13.73
CA LYS A 115 -6.50 -6.88 13.13
C LYS A 115 -7.80 -6.11 13.37
N ASP A 116 -8.66 -6.01 12.35
CA ASP A 116 -9.96 -5.35 12.42
C ASP A 116 -9.93 -3.82 12.69
N GLN A 117 -8.76 -3.21 12.88
CA GLN A 117 -8.61 -1.77 13.09
C GLN A 117 -9.07 -0.94 11.89
N CYS A 118 -8.98 -1.51 10.67
CA CYS A 118 -9.42 -0.87 9.43
C CYS A 118 -10.94 -0.96 9.19
N ASN A 119 -11.71 -1.72 9.98
CA ASN A 119 -13.11 -2.03 9.65
C ASN A 119 -14.00 -0.80 9.52
N ARG A 120 -13.74 0.23 10.35
CA ARG A 120 -14.47 1.50 10.27
C ARG A 120 -14.30 2.20 8.92
N TYR A 121 -13.19 1.95 8.24
CA TYR A 121 -12.82 2.53 6.94
C TYR A 121 -13.06 1.57 5.79
N LEU A 122 -13.48 0.34 6.06
CA LEU A 122 -13.64 -0.68 5.04
C LEU A 122 -14.60 -0.26 3.90
N PRO A 123 -15.73 0.42 4.15
CA PRO A 123 -16.57 0.93 3.08
C PRO A 123 -15.82 1.88 2.13
N ASP A 124 -15.15 2.92 2.69
CA ASP A 124 -14.35 3.88 1.92
C ASP A 124 -13.21 3.17 1.14
N ILE A 125 -12.58 2.14 1.75
CA ILE A 125 -11.53 1.34 1.11
C ILE A 125 -12.09 0.53 -0.06
N LEU A 126 -13.26 -0.10 0.09
CA LEU A 126 -13.89 -0.89 -0.97
C LEU A 126 -14.37 -0.02 -2.13
N GLU A 127 -14.84 1.20 -1.84
CA GLU A 127 -15.18 2.19 -2.86
C GLU A 127 -13.93 2.61 -3.65
N CYS A 128 -12.82 2.93 -2.96
CA CYS A 128 -11.54 3.22 -3.60
C CYS A 128 -11.05 2.06 -4.47
N ILE A 129 -11.19 0.81 -4.01
CA ILE A 129 -10.89 -0.39 -4.80
C ILE A 129 -11.78 -0.45 -6.05
N ALA A 130 -13.09 -0.28 -5.90
CA ALA A 130 -14.02 -0.33 -7.01
C ALA A 130 -13.69 0.72 -8.09
N ASP A 131 -13.24 1.91 -7.69
CA ASP A 131 -12.76 2.93 -8.62
C ASP A 131 -11.44 2.55 -9.32
N LEU A 132 -10.51 1.93 -8.59
CA LEU A 132 -9.26 1.43 -9.16
C LEU A 132 -9.47 0.32 -10.20
N LEU A 133 -10.47 -0.54 -9.99
CA LEU A 133 -10.82 -1.64 -10.91
C LEU A 133 -11.50 -1.17 -12.20
N LYS A 134 -11.92 0.10 -12.29
CA LYS A 134 -12.43 0.70 -13.55
C LYS A 134 -11.31 1.04 -14.53
N LEU A 135 -10.05 1.02 -14.09
CA LEU A 135 -8.92 1.30 -14.96
C LEU A 135 -8.71 0.15 -15.95
N PRO A 136 -8.10 0.41 -17.12
CA PRO A 136 -7.60 -0.65 -17.96
C PRO A 136 -6.71 -1.60 -17.15
N GLN A 137 -6.67 -2.88 -17.52
CA GLN A 137 -5.88 -3.91 -16.85
C GLN A 137 -4.38 -3.74 -17.09
N VAL A 138 -3.80 -2.66 -16.57
CA VAL A 138 -2.37 -2.36 -16.65
C VAL A 138 -1.65 -3.18 -15.58
N PRO A 139 -0.70 -4.07 -15.95
CA PRO A 139 -0.09 -5.03 -15.02
C PRO A 139 0.54 -4.38 -13.78
N ILE A 140 1.23 -3.25 -13.93
CA ILE A 140 1.90 -2.55 -12.82
C ILE A 140 0.90 -2.06 -11.76
N VAL A 141 -0.29 -1.63 -12.16
CA VAL A 141 -1.34 -1.16 -11.24
C VAL A 141 -2.04 -2.35 -10.61
N TYR A 142 -2.48 -3.32 -11.42
CA TYR A 142 -3.21 -4.49 -10.95
C TYR A 142 -2.38 -5.32 -9.96
N THR A 143 -1.07 -5.46 -10.17
CA THR A 143 -0.16 -6.12 -9.21
C THR A 143 -0.27 -5.50 -7.80
N GLN A 144 -0.38 -4.18 -7.71
CA GLN A 144 -0.52 -3.48 -6.43
C GLN A 144 -1.93 -3.58 -5.86
N ILE A 145 -2.96 -3.66 -6.71
CA ILE A 145 -4.35 -3.94 -6.28
C ILE A 145 -4.43 -5.33 -5.62
N PHE A 146 -3.82 -6.36 -6.19
CA PHE A 146 -3.76 -7.69 -5.56
C PHE A 146 -2.92 -7.71 -4.29
N LEU A 147 -1.85 -6.90 -4.22
CA LEU A 147 -1.12 -6.71 -2.96
C LEU A 147 -2.00 -6.09 -1.88
N LEU A 148 -2.84 -5.11 -2.24
CA LEU A 148 -3.83 -4.50 -1.35
C LEU A 148 -4.89 -5.53 -0.90
N PHE A 149 -5.40 -6.36 -1.82
CA PHE A 149 -6.32 -7.45 -1.51
C PHE A 149 -5.72 -8.41 -0.49
N ARG A 150 -4.47 -8.81 -0.69
CA ARG A 150 -3.76 -9.67 0.26
C ARG A 150 -3.61 -9.01 1.63
N ALA A 151 -3.32 -7.71 1.70
CA ALA A 151 -3.25 -6.99 2.97
C ALA A 151 -4.61 -6.99 3.70
N LEU A 152 -5.71 -6.80 2.98
CA LEU A 152 -7.07 -6.87 3.53
C LEU A 152 -7.40 -8.27 4.07
N LEU A 153 -7.12 -9.32 3.30
CA LEU A 153 -7.33 -10.71 3.70
C LEU A 153 -6.57 -11.08 4.99
N ILE A 154 -5.37 -10.52 5.19
CA ILE A 154 -4.57 -10.76 6.39
C ILE A 154 -5.11 -9.99 7.61
N ARG A 155 -5.67 -8.79 7.40
CA ARG A 155 -5.97 -7.83 8.48
C ARG A 155 -7.43 -7.74 8.87
N ILE A 156 -8.34 -8.21 8.05
CA ILE A 156 -9.78 -8.13 8.29
C ILE A 156 -10.31 -9.52 8.61
N SER A 157 -11.10 -9.65 9.66
CA SER A 157 -11.73 -10.93 10.01
C SER A 157 -12.81 -11.32 8.99
N ASN A 158 -12.97 -12.63 8.77
CA ASN A 158 -13.88 -13.20 7.76
C ASN A 158 -15.29 -12.61 7.80
N LYS A 159 -15.82 -12.33 9.00
CA LYS A 159 -17.14 -11.72 9.20
C LYS A 159 -17.31 -10.36 8.52
N ASN A 160 -16.23 -9.59 8.40
CA ASN A 160 -16.23 -8.25 7.80
C ASN A 160 -15.83 -8.28 6.32
N LEU A 161 -15.32 -9.41 5.81
CA LEU A 161 -14.91 -9.57 4.41
C LEU A 161 -16.04 -10.06 3.49
N ILE A 162 -17.25 -10.27 4.00
CA ILE A 162 -18.37 -10.83 3.22
C ILE A 162 -18.62 -10.03 1.93
N SER A 163 -18.61 -8.70 2.00
CA SER A 163 -18.78 -7.82 0.83
C SER A 163 -17.57 -7.74 -0.09
N PHE A 164 -16.39 -8.15 0.38
CA PHE A 164 -15.14 -8.12 -0.39
C PHE A 164 -14.98 -9.35 -1.29
N TRP A 165 -15.48 -10.53 -0.87
CA TRP A 165 -15.32 -11.78 -1.62
C TRP A 165 -15.82 -11.73 -3.06
N PRO A 166 -17.02 -11.18 -3.38
CA PRO A 166 -17.48 -11.10 -4.76
C PRO A 166 -16.54 -10.28 -5.65
N ILE A 167 -15.98 -9.19 -5.11
CA ILE A 167 -15.02 -8.33 -5.82
C ILE A 167 -13.75 -9.11 -6.12
N LEU A 168 -13.16 -9.74 -5.10
CA LEU A 168 -11.94 -10.53 -5.26
C LEU A 168 -12.12 -11.67 -6.28
N MET A 169 -13.23 -12.40 -6.20
CA MET A 169 -13.49 -13.54 -7.08
C MET A 169 -13.69 -13.10 -8.53
N ALA A 170 -14.42 -12.00 -8.77
CA ALA A 170 -14.62 -11.47 -10.12
C ALA A 170 -13.27 -11.13 -10.79
N GLU A 171 -12.39 -10.42 -10.06
CA GLU A 171 -11.09 -10.03 -10.59
C GLU A 171 -10.14 -11.21 -10.79
N LEU A 172 -10.15 -12.20 -9.89
CA LEU A 172 -9.36 -13.43 -10.05
C LEU A 172 -9.81 -14.22 -11.28
N ILE A 173 -11.11 -14.41 -11.47
CA ILE A 173 -11.66 -15.11 -12.63
C ILE A 173 -11.27 -14.38 -13.91
N GLN A 174 -11.42 -13.05 -13.95
CA GLN A 174 -11.10 -12.27 -15.14
C GLN A 174 -9.62 -12.40 -15.54
N ILE A 175 -8.69 -12.33 -14.58
CA ILE A 175 -7.26 -12.43 -14.87
C ILE A 175 -6.86 -13.85 -15.27
N LEU A 176 -7.44 -14.87 -14.64
CA LEU A 176 -7.16 -16.25 -15.02
C LEU A 176 -7.67 -16.57 -16.43
N LEU A 177 -8.83 -16.03 -16.81
CA LEU A 177 -9.34 -16.14 -18.18
C LEU A 177 -8.46 -15.40 -19.19
N GLN A 178 -7.99 -14.19 -18.84
CA GLN A 178 -7.06 -13.47 -19.71
C GLN A 178 -5.74 -14.24 -19.89
N LEU A 179 -5.19 -14.76 -18.79
CA LEU A 179 -3.97 -15.57 -18.82
C LEU A 179 -4.15 -16.83 -19.66
N GLU A 180 -5.30 -17.50 -19.56
CA GLU A 180 -5.63 -18.65 -20.40
C GLU A 180 -5.65 -18.28 -21.89
N GLN A 181 -6.28 -17.16 -22.25
CA GLN A 181 -6.32 -16.67 -23.64
C GLN A 181 -4.94 -16.32 -24.17
N ASP A 182 -4.12 -15.62 -23.38
CA ASP A 182 -2.75 -15.24 -23.76
C ASP A 182 -1.90 -16.50 -24.00
N LEU A 183 -1.99 -17.50 -23.13
CA LEU A 183 -1.28 -18.77 -23.27
C LEU A 183 -1.73 -19.57 -24.52
N LEU A 184 -3.02 -19.57 -24.82
CA LEU A 184 -3.55 -20.24 -26.02
C LEU A 184 -3.10 -19.53 -27.31
N PHE A 185 -3.08 -18.20 -27.31
CA PHE A 185 -2.59 -17.42 -28.44
C PHE A 185 -1.12 -17.70 -28.75
N ASP A 186 -0.27 -17.78 -27.72
CA ASP A 186 1.15 -18.10 -27.89
C ASP A 186 1.34 -19.52 -28.48
N ILE A 187 0.51 -20.49 -28.08
CA ILE A 187 0.56 -21.85 -28.63
C ILE A 187 0.14 -21.89 -30.10
N GLU A 188 -0.89 -21.13 -30.49
CA GLU A 188 -1.39 -21.10 -31.87
C GLU A 188 -0.50 -20.26 -32.81
N GLY A 189 0.20 -19.25 -32.29
CA GLY A 189 1.11 -18.40 -33.06
C GLY A 189 2.46 -19.05 -33.40
N ASP A 190 2.81 -20.15 -32.73
CA ASP A 190 4.04 -20.94 -32.97
C ASP A 190 3.84 -22.09 -33.98
N ILE A 191 2.63 -22.23 -34.57
CA ILE A 191 2.28 -23.23 -35.61
C ILE A 191 2.23 -22.57 -36.99
#